data_AF-A0A9Q4KYR7-F1
#
_entry.id   AF-A0A9Q4KYR7-F1
#
_cell.length_a   1.000
_cell.length_b   1.000
_cell.length_c   1.000
_cell.angle_alpha   90.00
_cell.angle_beta   90.00
_cell.angle_gamma   90.00
#
_symmetry.space_group_name_H-M   'P 1'
#
loop_
_entity.id
_entity.type
_entity.pdbx_description
1 polymer ?
#
loop_
_entity_poly.entity_id
_entity_poly.type
_entity_poly.pdbx_seq_one_letter_code
_entity_poly.pdbx_strand_id
1 'polypeptide(L)' 'MEPSAIVGSSEVDLVKSENLKLRNYISLVYAEIELSQRLNEIRQNFTSLPYSERITKPILDRISQIMREKSALENELKLI' A
#
# COMPACT_ATOMS: atom_id res chain seq x y z
N MET A 1 -2.85 18.01 44.95
CA MET A 1 -3.28 16.81 44.19
C MET A 1 -3.86 17.33 42.90
N GLU A 2 -3.13 17.16 41.80
CA GLU A 2 -3.57 17.53 40.44
C GLU A 2 -3.67 16.22 39.65
N PRO A 3 -4.87 15.78 39.23
CA PRO A 3 -4.99 14.64 38.33
C PRO A 3 -5.09 15.15 36.89
N SER A 4 -3.97 15.21 36.16
CA SER A 4 -3.96 15.67 34.76
C SER A 4 -3.15 14.77 33.81
N ALA A 5 -3.22 13.45 34.00
CA ALA A 5 -2.44 12.52 33.16
C ALA A 5 -3.26 11.50 32.35
N ILE A 6 -4.58 11.41 32.55
CA ILE A 6 -5.36 10.28 31.99
C ILE A 6 -5.99 10.61 30.62
N VAL A 7 -6.17 11.89 30.28
CA VAL A 7 -6.83 12.29 29.01
C VAL A 7 -5.88 12.27 27.79
N GLY A 8 -4.56 12.31 28.00
CA GLY A 8 -3.58 12.39 26.89
C GLY A 8 -3.15 11.05 26.27
N SER A 9 -3.44 9.90 26.90
CA SER A 9 -2.98 8.60 26.36
C SER A 9 -3.79 8.15 25.15
N SER A 10 -5.12 8.27 25.22
CA SER A 10 -6.03 7.75 24.18
C SER A 10 -5.92 8.53 22.87
N GLU A 11 -5.83 9.85 22.93
CA GLU A 11 -5.67 10.70 21.74
C GLU A 11 -4.31 10.43 21.05
N VAL A 12 -3.24 10.31 21.83
CA VAL A 12 -1.92 9.93 21.32
C VAL A 12 -1.95 8.54 20.66
N ASP A 13 -2.67 7.58 21.23
CA ASP A 13 -2.79 6.24 20.66
C ASP A 13 -3.61 6.22 19.36
N LEU A 14 -4.65 7.05 19.27
CA LEU A 14 -5.40 7.26 18.02
C LEU A 14 -4.50 7.86 16.93
N VAL A 15 -3.74 8.91 17.25
CA VAL A 15 -2.80 9.54 16.31
C VAL A 15 -1.72 8.56 15.86
N LYS A 16 -1.17 7.75 16.78
CA LYS A 16 -0.21 6.69 16.43
C LYS A 16 -0.80 5.66 15.49
N SER A 17 -2.05 5.23 15.76
CA SER A 17 -2.76 4.28 14.91
C SER A 17 -2.98 4.84 13.50
N GLU A 18 -3.46 6.07 13.40
CA GLU A 18 -3.65 6.76 12.13
C GLU A 18 -2.33 6.96 11.37
N ASN A 19 -1.26 7.35 12.07
CA ASN A 19 0.07 7.49 11.47
C ASN A 19 0.61 6.16 10.93
N LEU A 20 0.38 5.05 11.64
CA LEU A 20 0.74 3.72 11.16
C LEU A 20 -0.03 3.35 9.89
N LYS A 21 -1.34 3.61 9.85
CA LYS A 21 -2.16 3.41 8.64
C LYS A 21 -1.66 4.24 7.47
N LEU A 22 -1.31 5.50 7.68
CA LEU A 22 -0.72 6.37 6.64
C LEU A 22 0.61 5.81 6.12
N ARG A 23 1.50 5.34 6.99
CA ARG A 23 2.77 4.72 6.58
C ARG A 23 2.54 3.45 5.76
N ASN A 24 1.56 2.63 6.15
CA ASN A 24 1.18 1.44 5.40
C ASN A 24 0.62 1.82 4.02
N TYR A 25 -0.26 2.81 3.95
CA TYR A 25 -0.80 3.34 2.69
C TYR A 25 0.31 3.83 1.76
N ILE A 26 1.24 4.65 2.27
CA ILE A 26 2.40 5.14 1.51
C ILE A 26 3.24 3.98 0.99
N SER A 27 3.47 2.95 1.81
CA SER A 27 4.24 1.76 1.41
C SER A 27 3.56 0.99 0.29
N LEU A 28 2.23 0.86 0.31
CA LEU A 28 1.45 0.25 -0.76
C LEU A 28 1.51 1.05 -2.06
N VAL A 29 1.42 2.39 -1.99
CA VAL A 29 1.58 3.27 -3.15
C VAL A 29 2.95 3.08 -3.81
N TYR A 30 4.03 3.06 -3.03
CA TYR A 30 5.37 2.82 -3.57
C TYR A 30 5.50 1.43 -4.20
N ALA A 31 4.97 0.39 -3.56
CA ALA A 31 5.00 -0.97 -4.08
C ALA A 31 4.23 -1.11 -5.40
N GLU A 32 3.06 -0.46 -5.53
CA GLU A 32 2.29 -0.43 -6.77
C GLU A 32 3.07 0.22 -7.92
N ILE A 33 3.72 1.36 -7.66
CA ILE A 33 4.54 2.09 -8.64
C ILE A 33 5.71 1.20 -9.10
N GLU A 34 6.47 0.65 -8.17
CA GLU A 34 7.63 -0.19 -8.46
C GLU A 34 7.25 -1.45 -9.27
N LEU A 35 6.19 -2.14 -8.85
CA LEU A 35 5.73 -3.34 -9.57
C LEU A 35 5.19 -3.01 -10.96
N SER A 36 4.51 -1.87 -11.12
CA SER A 36 4.02 -1.42 -12.42
C SER A 36 5.17 -1.07 -13.36
N GLN A 37 6.23 -0.45 -12.85
CA GLN A 37 7.45 -0.17 -13.60
C GLN A 37 8.13 -1.48 -14.04
N ARG A 38 8.36 -2.41 -13.11
CA ARG A 38 8.95 -3.73 -13.42
C ARG A 38 8.12 -4.54 -14.41
N LEU A 39 6.79 -4.50 -14.28
CA LEU A 39 5.89 -5.15 -15.22
C LEU A 39 6.11 -4.64 -16.65
N ASN A 40 6.25 -3.32 -16.81
CA ASN A 40 6.52 -2.70 -18.10
C ASN A 40 7.90 -3.07 -18.64
N GLU A 41 8.93 -3.04 -17.78
CA GLU A 41 10.30 -3.46 -18.15
C GLU A 41 10.34 -4.91 -18.63
N ILE A 42 9.66 -5.83 -17.94
CA ILE A 42 9.60 -7.24 -18.33
C ILE A 42 8.91 -7.38 -19.69
N ARG A 43 7.79 -6.70 -19.92
CA ARG A 43 7.07 -6.74 -21.21
C ARG A 43 7.92 -6.22 -22.37
N GLN A 44 8.74 -5.20 -22.13
CA GLN A 44 9.64 -4.63 -23.13
C GLN A 44 10.83 -5.54 -23.43
N ASN A 45 11.42 -6.18 -22.40
CA ASN A 45 12.60 -7.02 -22.55
C ASN A 45 12.29 -8.46 -22.98
N PHE A 46 11.09 -8.97 -22.67
CA PHE A 46 10.64 -10.32 -23.02
C PHE A 46 9.47 -10.26 -24.00
N THR A 47 9.79 -10.20 -25.29
CA THR A 47 8.82 -10.17 -26.40
C THR A 47 8.26 -11.56 -26.76
N SER A 48 8.86 -12.63 -26.23
CA SER A 48 8.32 -13.99 -26.38
C SER A 48 7.06 -14.15 -25.51
N LEU A 49 5.90 -14.02 -26.16
CA LEU A 49 4.58 -13.98 -25.52
C LEU A 49 4.35 -15.03 -24.42
N PRO A 50 4.65 -16.33 -24.61
CA PRO A 50 4.35 -17.34 -23.58
C PRO A 50 5.16 -17.17 -22.29
N TYR A 51 6.41 -16.73 -22.40
CA TYR A 51 7.29 -16.53 -21.25
C TYR A 51 6.99 -15.22 -20.54
N SER A 52 6.74 -14.17 -21.33
CA SER A 52 6.34 -12.86 -20.83
C SER A 52 5.06 -12.96 -20.00
N GLU A 53 4.03 -13.65 -20.50
CA GLU A 53 2.76 -13.81 -19.77
C GLU A 53 2.95 -14.59 -18.46
N ARG A 54 3.72 -15.68 -18.50
CA ARG A 54 3.99 -16.50 -17.31
C ARG A 54 4.71 -15.72 -16.20
N ILE A 55 5.63 -14.83 -16.56
CA ILE A 55 6.38 -14.01 -15.59
C ILE A 55 5.53 -12.83 -15.10
N THR A 56 4.74 -12.22 -15.97
CA THR A 56 3.98 -11.00 -15.65
C THR A 56 2.68 -11.26 -14.89
N LYS A 57 2.07 -12.45 -15.05
CA LYS A 57 0.84 -12.82 -14.32
C LYS A 57 0.92 -12.68 -12.80
N PRO A 58 1.91 -13.28 -12.09
CA PRO A 58 2.00 -13.10 -10.64
C PRO A 58 2.23 -11.65 -10.21
N ILE A 59 2.88 -10.84 -11.04
CA ILE A 59 3.10 -9.41 -10.80
C ILE A 59 1.76 -8.65 -10.90
N LEU A 60 0.97 -8.93 -11.94
CA LEU A 60 -0.38 -8.37 -12.10
C LEU A 60 -1.31 -8.74 -10.94
N ASP A 61 -1.27 -10.00 -10.51
CA ASP A 61 -2.06 -10.47 -9.37
C ASP A 61 -1.67 -9.73 -8.09
N ARG A 62 -0.37 -9.49 -7.88
CA ARG A 62 0.12 -8.73 -6.72
C ARG A 62 -0.25 -7.25 -6.79
N ILE A 63 -0.17 -6.61 -7.96
CA ILE A 63 -0.63 -5.23 -8.16
C ILE A 63 -2.12 -5.13 -7.82
N SER A 64 -2.94 -6.04 -8.35
CA SER A 64 -4.39 -6.07 -8.09
C SER A 64 -4.70 -6.22 -6.59
N GLN A 65 -3.92 -7.02 -5.87
CA GLN A 65 -4.03 -7.17 -4.43
C GLN A 65 -3.64 -5.87 -3.69
N ILE A 66 -2.53 -5.23 -4.07
CA ILE A 66 -2.09 -3.95 -3.49
C ILE A 66 -3.15 -2.87 -3.70
N MET A 67 -3.76 -2.79 -4.88
CA MET A 67 -4.83 -1.82 -5.16
C MET A 67 -6.03 -1.99 -4.22
N ARG A 68 -6.42 -3.24 -3.91
CA ARG A 68 -7.49 -3.54 -2.95
C ARG A 68 -7.10 -3.13 -1.53
N GLU A 69 -5.90 -3.48 -1.08
CA GLU A 69 -5.37 -3.11 0.24
C GLU A 69 -5.29 -1.59 0.40
N LYS A 70 -4.83 -0.90 -0.66
CA LYS A 70 -4.72 0.55 -0.72
C LYS A 70 -6.09 1.22 -0.61
N SER A 71 -7.07 0.77 -1.40
CA SER A 71 -8.43 1.31 -1.39
C SER A 71 -9.11 1.14 -0.03
N ALA A 72 -8.87 0.02 0.66
CA ALA A 72 -9.35 -0.16 2.03
C ALA A 72 -8.80 0.91 2.98
N LEU A 73 -7.49 1.19 2.92
CA LEU A 73 -6.87 2.23 3.73
C LEU A 73 -7.30 3.65 3.33
N GLU A 74 -7.51 3.94 2.05
CA GLU A 74 -8.03 5.24 1.57
C GLU A 74 -9.38 5.56 2.22
N ASN A 75 -10.28 4.57 2.28
CA ASN A 75 -11.59 4.70 2.93
C ASN A 75 -11.46 4.89 4.44
N GLU A 76 -10.60 4.11 5.11
CA GLU A 76 -10.37 4.24 6.56
C GLU A 76 -9.77 5.58 6.95
N LEU A 77 -8.86 6.11 6.13
CA LEU A 77 -8.14 7.37 6.34
C LEU A 77 -8.88 8.59 5.76
N LYS A 78 -10.00 8.39 5.07
CA LYS A 78 -10.79 9.45 4.41
C LYS A 78 -9.96 10.33 3.48
N LEU A 79 -9.11 9.70 2.67
CA LEU A 79 -8.22 10.41 1.74
C LEU A 79 -8.91 10.83 0.42
N ILE A 80 -10.09 10.27 0.14
CA ILE A 80 -10.89 10.47 -1.08
C ILE A 80 -12.37 10.49 -0.72
#